data_AF-A0A2I1D7T6-F1
#
_entry.id   AF-A0A2I1D7T6-F1
#
_cell.length_a   1.000
_cell.length_b   1.000
_cell.length_c   1.000
_cell.angle_alpha   90.00
_cell.angle_beta   90.00
_cell.angle_gamma   90.00
#
_symmetry.space_group_name_H-M   'P 1'
#
loop_
_entity.id
_entity.type
_entity.pdbx_description
1 polymer ?
#
loop_
_entity_poly.entity_id
_entity_poly.type
_entity_poly.pdbx_seq_one_letter_code
_entity_poly.pdbx_strand_id
1 'polypeptide(L)'
;MNLSQLLACACIALFAVAADWPGPKQTEMENGVEVWKAKAREDRNRVYTYKVNDLNARGARPKLVYNCHKVPALCANARTRLNGETKTTRHYDADISNGRHDARRDQACPNRWIESHQCPEPNQPEDFWYYITKLKKFGQRKIEMMQDKQPDGTETQDPVQFGQAKITYDPDGTIKKTWSMIGARFTCDEWPAASWIEGGQGANTYCSPTRLCGKKKVRPLNTEQDWQGQAHGTIKEWYDSFYHQWARNIQDDHDVNYEIFKFDFEIVNDPGSKFGTWLEALGRKRYCYPKGNIDNDCQKEWDEDPDDLFRRR
;
A
#
# COMPACT_ATOMS: atom_id res chain seq x y z
N MET A 1 42.53 -31.70 41.64
CA MET A 1 41.76 -30.53 41.16
C MET A 1 41.22 -30.88 39.78
N ASN A 2 39.90 -30.84 39.64
CA ASN A 2 39.13 -31.64 38.70
C ASN A 2 39.06 -31.09 37.28
N LEU A 3 39.13 -32.04 36.36
CA LEU A 3 38.94 -31.94 34.92
C LEU A 3 37.45 -32.19 34.61
N SER A 4 36.56 -31.24 34.90
CA SER A 4 35.12 -31.35 34.61
C SER A 4 34.48 -29.96 34.67
N GLN A 5 33.62 -29.63 33.70
CA GLN A 5 32.82 -28.40 33.56
C GLN A 5 33.44 -27.26 32.73
N LEU A 6 33.31 -27.37 31.41
CA LEU A 6 33.06 -26.22 30.52
C LEU A 6 32.54 -26.75 29.17
N LEU A 7 31.37 -27.39 29.23
CA LEU A 7 30.62 -27.85 28.07
C LEU A 7 29.15 -27.54 28.33
N ALA A 8 28.78 -26.28 28.11
CA ALA A 8 27.40 -25.81 28.02
C ALA A 8 27.42 -24.41 27.37
N CYS A 9 27.89 -24.32 26.13
CA CYS A 9 27.54 -23.17 25.31
C CYS A 9 26.09 -23.37 24.90
N ALA A 10 25.22 -22.56 25.51
CA ALA A 10 23.78 -22.64 25.41
C ALA A 10 23.33 -22.64 23.93
N CYS A 11 22.74 -23.75 23.50
CA CYS A 11 21.71 -23.72 22.48
C CYS A 11 20.57 -22.87 23.03
N ILE A 12 20.60 -21.56 22.77
CA ILE A 12 19.41 -20.72 22.82
C ILE A 12 18.52 -21.25 21.70
N ALA A 13 17.67 -22.22 22.03
CA ALA A 13 16.50 -22.53 21.25
C ALA A 13 15.66 -21.25 21.23
N LEU A 14 15.82 -20.48 20.15
CA LEU A 14 14.88 -19.43 19.76
C LEU A 14 13.52 -20.11 19.64
N PHE A 15 12.69 -19.98 20.68
CA PHE A 15 11.27 -20.26 20.53
C PHE A 15 10.76 -19.26 19.49
N ALA A 16 10.56 -19.73 18.27
CA ALA A 16 9.69 -19.12 17.29
C ALA A 16 8.28 -19.10 17.87
N VAL A 17 8.00 -18.14 18.75
CA VAL A 17 6.65 -17.92 19.25
C VAL A 17 5.88 -17.36 18.06
N ALA A 18 5.08 -18.19 17.40
CA ALA A 18 4.08 -17.69 16.47
C ALA A 18 3.26 -16.63 17.24
N ALA A 19 3.39 -15.37 16.82
CA ALA A 19 2.70 -14.28 17.48
C ALA A 19 1.19 -14.47 17.31
N ASP A 20 0.42 -13.91 18.25
CA ASP A 20 -1.04 -13.86 18.15
C ASP A 20 -1.49 -13.23 16.82
N TRP A 21 -2.72 -13.53 16.41
CA TRP A 21 -3.34 -12.99 15.21
C TRP A 21 -3.16 -11.46 15.12
N PRO A 22 -2.75 -10.88 13.97
CA PRO A 22 -2.65 -11.48 12.62
C PRO A 22 -1.30 -12.15 12.30
N GLY A 23 -0.45 -12.42 13.30
CA GLY A 23 0.86 -13.02 13.14
C GLY A 23 2.01 -12.02 13.31
N PRO A 24 3.27 -12.50 13.28
CA PRO A 24 4.44 -11.68 13.53
C PRO A 24 4.72 -10.71 12.37
N LYS A 25 5.47 -9.64 12.65
CA LYS A 25 5.87 -8.63 11.64
C LYS A 25 7.18 -8.92 10.93
N GLN A 26 7.72 -10.12 11.13
CA GLN A 26 8.99 -10.54 10.58
C GLN A 26 8.91 -12.02 10.20
N THR A 27 9.70 -12.39 9.22
CA THR A 27 9.97 -13.76 8.82
C THR A 27 11.05 -14.36 9.71
N GLU A 28 11.23 -15.67 9.60
CA GLU A 28 12.33 -16.39 10.23
C GLU A 28 12.95 -17.40 9.26
N MET A 29 14.16 -17.85 9.55
CA MET A 29 14.84 -18.88 8.78
C MET A 29 14.66 -20.23 9.45
N GLU A 30 14.12 -21.21 8.73
CA GLU A 30 13.97 -22.59 9.17
C GLU A 30 14.59 -23.52 8.12
N ASN A 31 15.61 -24.28 8.51
CA ASN A 31 16.31 -25.23 7.62
C ASN A 31 16.77 -24.59 6.29
N GLY A 32 17.20 -23.33 6.33
CA GLY A 32 17.64 -22.59 5.14
C GLY A 32 16.51 -22.02 4.27
N VAL A 33 15.25 -22.15 4.69
CA VAL A 33 14.07 -21.58 4.02
C VAL A 33 13.51 -20.44 4.86
N GLU A 34 13.21 -19.31 4.22
CA GLU A 34 12.51 -18.21 4.87
C GLU A 34 11.01 -18.55 5.00
N VAL A 35 10.49 -18.47 6.21
CA VAL A 35 9.11 -18.82 6.55
C VAL A 35 8.46 -17.72 7.38
N TRP A 36 7.14 -17.72 7.39
CA TRP A 36 6.32 -16.87 8.23
C TRP A 36 5.26 -17.72 8.93
N LYS A 37 5.14 -17.59 10.25
CA LYS A 37 4.25 -18.44 11.06
C LYS A 37 3.16 -17.63 11.74
N ALA A 38 1.90 -17.98 11.50
CA ALA A 38 0.77 -17.29 12.10
C ALA A 38 -0.26 -18.28 12.64
N LYS A 39 -0.90 -17.91 13.75
CA LYS A 39 -2.04 -18.65 14.29
C LYS A 39 -3.26 -18.50 13.39
N ALA A 40 -4.06 -19.55 13.29
CA ALA A 40 -5.37 -19.45 12.66
C ALA A 40 -6.26 -18.45 13.42
N ARG A 41 -7.16 -17.77 12.71
CA ARG A 41 -8.08 -16.80 13.32
C ARG A 41 -9.03 -17.47 14.32
N GLU A 42 -9.56 -18.63 13.94
CA GLU A 42 -10.62 -19.34 14.67
C GLU A 42 -10.05 -20.30 15.73
N ASP A 43 -8.95 -20.99 15.40
CA ASP A 43 -8.25 -21.88 16.33
C ASP A 43 -6.84 -21.34 16.63
N ARG A 44 -6.70 -20.64 17.76
CA ARG A 44 -5.42 -20.06 18.18
C ARG A 44 -4.34 -21.09 18.54
N ASN A 45 -4.69 -22.38 18.66
CA ASN A 45 -3.71 -23.45 18.86
C ASN A 45 -3.14 -23.96 17.53
N ARG A 46 -3.84 -23.72 16.42
CA ARG A 46 -3.36 -24.07 15.09
C ARG A 46 -2.44 -22.98 14.57
N VAL A 47 -1.25 -23.39 14.12
CA VAL A 47 -0.24 -22.49 13.53
C VAL A 47 0.00 -22.94 12.09
N TYR A 48 -0.18 -22.03 11.14
CA TYR A 48 0.26 -22.24 9.76
C TYR A 48 1.69 -21.75 9.59
N THR A 49 2.47 -22.51 8.82
CA THR A 49 3.81 -22.11 8.39
C THR A 49 3.77 -21.85 6.90
N TYR A 50 3.88 -20.58 6.54
CA TYR A 50 3.89 -20.11 5.16
C TYR A 50 5.32 -20.03 4.65
N LYS A 51 5.56 -20.57 3.45
CA LYS A 51 6.84 -20.34 2.76
C LYS A 51 6.85 -18.96 2.15
N VAL A 52 7.97 -18.25 2.30
CA VAL A 52 8.20 -16.97 1.63
C VAL A 52 8.72 -17.25 0.23
N ASN A 53 7.98 -16.78 -0.77
CA ASN A 53 8.36 -16.95 -2.17
C ASN A 53 9.15 -15.73 -2.65
N ASP A 54 10.36 -15.99 -3.11
CA ASP A 54 11.28 -14.98 -3.61
C ASP A 54 11.72 -15.31 -5.03
N LEU A 55 11.49 -14.39 -5.96
CA LEU A 55 11.88 -14.50 -7.36
C LEU A 55 13.27 -13.90 -7.65
N ASN A 56 14.02 -13.47 -6.63
CA ASN A 56 15.33 -12.82 -6.81
C ASN A 56 16.36 -13.70 -7.54
N ALA A 57 16.39 -15.01 -7.26
CA ALA A 57 17.30 -15.94 -7.93
C ALA A 57 17.08 -16.01 -9.46
N ARG A 58 15.94 -15.51 -9.95
CA ARG A 58 15.59 -15.44 -11.38
C ARG A 58 15.70 -14.02 -11.94
N GLY A 59 16.15 -13.05 -11.15
CA GLY A 59 16.09 -11.62 -11.49
C GLY A 59 14.65 -11.07 -11.61
N ALA A 60 13.65 -11.84 -11.18
CA ALA A 60 12.23 -11.55 -11.39
C ALA A 60 11.51 -11.11 -10.11
N ARG A 61 12.24 -10.82 -9.01
CA ARG A 61 11.63 -10.20 -7.83
C ARG A 61 11.04 -8.85 -8.27
N PRO A 62 9.73 -8.63 -8.07
CA PRO A 62 9.14 -7.37 -8.46
C PRO A 62 9.56 -6.26 -7.50
N LYS A 63 9.65 -5.04 -8.02
CA LYS A 63 9.92 -3.82 -7.29
C LYS A 63 8.73 -2.89 -7.39
N LEU A 64 8.06 -2.61 -6.28
CA LEU A 64 7.00 -1.60 -6.19
C LEU A 64 7.65 -0.21 -6.09
N VAL A 65 7.30 0.68 -7.02
CA VAL A 65 7.86 2.02 -7.10
C VAL A 65 6.79 3.07 -6.85
N TYR A 66 7.09 4.01 -5.95
CA TYR A 66 6.32 5.24 -5.75
C TYR A 66 7.07 6.44 -6.34
N ASN A 67 6.41 7.17 -7.24
CA ASN A 67 6.95 8.39 -7.81
C ASN A 67 6.46 9.61 -7.02
N CYS A 68 7.31 10.14 -6.15
CA CYS A 68 7.00 11.22 -5.23
C CYS A 68 6.61 12.53 -5.90
N HIS A 69 6.90 12.70 -7.19
CA HIS A 69 6.39 13.84 -7.94
C HIS A 69 4.87 13.75 -8.18
N LYS A 70 4.34 12.52 -8.29
CA LYS A 70 2.93 12.22 -8.58
C LYS A 70 2.15 11.69 -7.37
N VAL A 71 2.85 11.06 -6.41
CA VAL A 71 2.28 10.56 -5.16
C VAL A 71 2.97 11.15 -3.91
N PRO A 72 3.00 12.49 -3.76
CA PRO A 72 3.73 13.13 -2.67
C PRO A 72 3.26 12.72 -1.27
N ALA A 73 1.97 12.44 -1.05
CA ALA A 73 1.46 12.05 0.27
C ALA A 73 1.93 10.65 0.66
N LEU A 74 1.87 9.69 -0.26
CA LEU A 74 2.40 8.34 -0.03
C LEU A 74 3.90 8.36 0.27
N CYS A 75 4.66 9.18 -0.46
CA CYS A 75 6.09 9.31 -0.23
C CYS A 75 6.43 9.98 1.10
N ALA A 76 5.66 10.98 1.54
CA ALA A 76 5.83 11.59 2.85
C ALA A 76 5.66 10.54 3.97
N ASN A 77 4.65 9.67 3.84
CA ASN A 77 4.44 8.57 4.78
C ASN A 77 5.60 7.57 4.78
N ALA A 78 5.98 7.07 3.59
CA ALA A 78 7.04 6.07 3.46
C ALA A 78 8.41 6.57 3.97
N ARG A 79 8.79 7.81 3.62
CA ARG A 79 10.08 8.41 4.03
C ARG A 79 10.24 8.50 5.54
N THR A 80 9.16 8.80 6.25
CA THR A 80 9.15 8.90 7.72
C THR A 80 9.60 7.59 8.38
N ARG A 81 9.31 6.44 7.75
CA ARG A 81 9.68 5.11 8.28
C ARG A 81 10.93 4.52 7.67
N LEU A 82 11.35 4.99 6.51
CA LEU A 82 12.60 4.59 5.88
C LEU A 82 13.82 5.32 6.47
N ASN A 83 13.63 6.28 7.39
CA ASN A 83 14.74 7.04 8.00
C ASN A 83 15.67 7.69 6.96
N GLY A 84 15.10 8.18 5.85
CA GLY A 84 15.85 8.79 4.75
C GLY A 84 16.28 7.83 3.64
N GLU A 85 16.20 6.52 3.86
CA GLU A 85 16.42 5.54 2.80
C GLU A 85 15.33 5.64 1.71
N THR A 86 15.68 5.23 0.50
CA THR A 86 14.75 5.22 -0.64
C THR A 86 14.33 3.84 -1.06
N LYS A 87 14.97 2.79 -0.51
CA LYS A 87 14.79 1.40 -0.91
C LYS A 87 14.63 0.50 0.31
N THR A 88 13.84 -0.56 0.17
CA THR A 88 13.75 -1.63 1.16
C THR A 88 13.20 -2.89 0.49
N THR A 89 13.36 -4.04 1.13
CA THR A 89 12.59 -5.25 0.80
C THR A 89 11.48 -5.45 1.82
N ARG A 90 10.34 -5.98 1.39
CA ARG A 90 9.13 -6.23 2.18
C ARG A 90 8.48 -7.54 1.78
N HIS A 91 7.51 -7.99 2.56
CA HIS A 91 6.75 -9.20 2.27
C HIS A 91 5.28 -8.87 2.09
N TYR A 92 4.79 -9.08 0.88
CA TYR A 92 3.38 -8.99 0.56
C TYR A 92 2.71 -10.26 1.08
N ASP A 93 1.66 -10.06 1.85
CA ASP A 93 0.74 -11.10 2.27
C ASP A 93 -0.39 -11.13 1.23
N ALA A 94 -0.66 -12.28 0.63
CA ALA A 94 -1.75 -12.40 -0.34
C ALA A 94 -3.10 -12.59 0.34
N ASP A 95 -3.09 -13.09 1.59
CA ASP A 95 -4.23 -13.29 2.50
C ASP A 95 -5.56 -13.45 1.76
N ILE A 96 -5.76 -14.63 1.14
CA ILE A 96 -6.86 -14.85 0.19
C ILE A 96 -8.24 -14.66 0.87
N SER A 97 -8.31 -14.80 2.20
CA SER A 97 -9.52 -14.57 3.00
C SER A 97 -9.67 -13.13 3.55
N ASN A 98 -8.70 -12.24 3.27
CA ASN A 98 -8.58 -10.84 3.73
C ASN A 98 -8.59 -10.61 5.26
N GLY A 99 -8.65 -11.66 6.08
CA GLY A 99 -8.77 -11.51 7.52
C GLY A 99 -7.56 -10.87 8.18
N ARG A 100 -6.34 -11.20 7.74
CA ARG A 100 -5.09 -10.66 8.28
C ARG A 100 -4.85 -9.24 7.82
N HIS A 101 -5.15 -8.95 6.56
CA HIS A 101 -5.10 -7.58 6.02
C HIS A 101 -6.03 -6.66 6.80
N ASP A 102 -7.28 -7.07 6.98
CA ASP A 102 -8.26 -6.28 7.73
C ASP A 102 -7.82 -6.10 9.18
N ALA A 103 -7.30 -7.15 9.82
CA ALA A 103 -6.81 -7.05 11.19
C ALA A 103 -5.59 -6.13 11.35
N ARG A 104 -4.64 -6.14 10.39
CA ARG A 104 -3.52 -5.19 10.38
C ARG A 104 -4.05 -3.77 10.14
N ARG A 105 -4.97 -3.59 9.18
CA ARG A 105 -5.59 -2.30 8.88
C ARG A 105 -6.32 -1.73 10.08
N ASP A 106 -7.08 -2.53 10.82
CA ASP A 106 -7.79 -2.10 12.02
C ASP A 106 -6.84 -1.61 13.12
N GLN A 107 -5.59 -2.11 13.16
CA GLN A 107 -4.58 -1.68 14.12
C GLN A 107 -3.89 -0.36 13.74
N ALA A 108 -3.76 -0.06 12.44
CA ALA A 108 -3.08 1.15 11.95
C ALA A 108 -4.07 2.24 11.55
N CYS A 109 -5.04 1.89 10.70
CA CYS A 109 -6.06 2.75 10.14
C CYS A 109 -7.49 2.29 10.53
N PRO A 110 -7.88 2.29 11.82
CA PRO A 110 -9.23 1.92 12.23
C PRO A 110 -10.29 2.81 11.58
N ASN A 111 -11.54 2.33 11.51
CA ASN A 111 -12.66 3.10 10.92
C ASN A 111 -12.87 4.52 11.49
N ARG A 112 -12.44 4.75 12.74
CA ARG A 112 -12.50 6.04 13.44
C ARG A 112 -11.14 6.75 13.54
N TRP A 113 -10.15 6.31 12.77
CA TRP A 113 -8.80 6.87 12.77
C TRP A 113 -8.82 8.41 12.66
N ILE A 114 -9.68 8.93 11.79
CA ILE A 114 -9.83 10.36 11.55
C ILE A 114 -10.37 11.15 12.75
N GLU A 115 -11.08 10.51 13.67
CA GLU A 115 -11.57 11.18 14.89
C GLU A 115 -10.43 11.48 15.87
N SER A 116 -9.33 10.73 15.78
CA SER A 116 -8.13 10.89 16.60
C SER A 116 -6.92 11.45 15.84
N HIS A 117 -6.98 11.48 14.50
CA HIS A 117 -5.88 11.89 13.65
C HIS A 117 -6.19 13.21 12.95
N GLN A 118 -5.26 14.16 13.00
CA GLN A 118 -5.46 15.47 12.41
C GLN A 118 -5.11 15.44 10.91
N CYS A 119 -6.07 15.81 10.07
CA CYS A 119 -5.85 16.09 8.66
C CYS A 119 -6.23 17.56 8.34
N PRO A 120 -5.50 18.24 7.42
CA PRO A 120 -4.22 17.83 6.82
C PRO A 120 -3.07 17.77 7.84
N GLU A 121 -2.01 17.04 7.49
CA GLU A 121 -0.76 17.00 8.26
C GLU A 121 -0.05 18.37 8.24
N PRO A 122 0.79 18.70 9.24
CA PRO A 122 1.61 19.92 9.20
C PRO A 122 2.51 20.03 7.96
N ASN A 123 2.96 18.88 7.43
CA ASN A 123 3.77 18.77 6.22
C ASN A 123 2.98 18.23 5.01
N GLN A 124 1.65 18.40 5.01
CA GLN A 124 0.80 17.96 3.91
C GLN A 124 1.25 18.60 2.57
N PRO A 125 1.36 17.81 1.49
CA PRO A 125 1.53 18.36 0.15
C PRO A 125 0.43 19.37 -0.19
N GLU A 126 0.81 20.50 -0.79
CA GLU A 126 -0.17 21.53 -1.17
C GLU A 126 -1.10 21.07 -2.30
N ASP A 127 -0.61 20.18 -3.16
CA ASP A 127 -1.30 19.67 -4.32
C ASP A 127 -1.40 18.14 -4.31
N PHE A 128 -2.39 17.62 -5.02
CA PHE A 128 -2.51 16.20 -5.34
C PHE A 128 -2.74 15.99 -6.84
N TRP A 129 -2.25 14.86 -7.34
CA TRP A 129 -2.51 14.42 -8.70
C TRP A 129 -3.77 13.56 -8.77
N TYR A 130 -4.47 13.65 -9.90
CA TYR A 130 -5.66 12.86 -10.13
C TYR A 130 -5.76 12.36 -11.56
N TYR A 131 -6.54 11.30 -11.72
CA TYR A 131 -6.93 10.75 -13.01
C TYR A 131 -8.44 10.51 -13.09
N ILE A 132 -9.05 10.97 -14.17
CA ILE A 132 -10.46 10.71 -14.48
C ILE A 132 -10.51 9.66 -15.60
N THR A 133 -10.76 8.41 -15.24
CA THR A 133 -10.75 7.27 -16.18
C THR A 133 -11.63 7.49 -17.40
N LYS A 134 -12.88 7.94 -17.20
CA LYS A 134 -13.84 8.15 -18.31
C LYS A 134 -13.40 9.22 -19.31
N LEU A 135 -12.62 10.21 -18.85
CA LEU A 135 -12.18 11.32 -19.68
C LEU A 135 -10.72 11.19 -20.12
N LYS A 136 -10.04 10.11 -19.69
CA LYS A 136 -8.58 9.95 -19.80
C LYS A 136 -7.82 11.21 -19.40
N LYS A 137 -8.32 11.92 -18.39
CA LYS A 137 -7.81 13.22 -17.98
C LYS A 137 -6.92 13.04 -16.76
N PHE A 138 -5.64 13.30 -16.94
CA PHE A 138 -4.68 13.46 -15.85
C PHE A 138 -4.56 14.95 -15.49
N GLY A 139 -4.39 15.27 -14.22
CA GLY A 139 -4.24 16.65 -13.79
C GLY A 139 -3.82 16.76 -12.34
N GLN A 140 -3.63 18.00 -11.90
CA GLN A 140 -3.24 18.36 -10.54
C GLN A 140 -4.27 19.35 -9.99
N ARG A 141 -4.49 19.31 -8.68
CA ARG A 141 -5.33 20.26 -7.93
C ARG A 141 -4.70 20.57 -6.59
N LYS A 142 -4.92 21.80 -6.14
CA LYS A 142 -4.64 22.19 -4.76
C LYS A 142 -5.54 21.42 -3.80
N ILE A 143 -4.99 21.03 -2.67
CA ILE A 143 -5.74 20.58 -1.51
C ILE A 143 -6.34 21.80 -0.83
N GLU A 144 -7.64 21.97 -1.00
CA GLU A 144 -8.43 22.93 -0.24
C GLU A 144 -9.50 22.15 0.52
N MET A 145 -9.56 22.33 1.83
CA MET A 145 -10.54 21.66 2.67
C MET A 145 -11.90 22.35 2.55
N MET A 146 -12.97 21.56 2.48
CA MET A 146 -14.35 22.05 2.48
C MET A 146 -14.60 22.87 3.75
N GLN A 147 -15.30 23.99 3.60
CA GLN A 147 -15.81 24.75 4.75
C GLN A 147 -17.32 24.61 4.78
N ASP A 148 -17.84 24.18 5.92
CA ASP A 148 -19.26 24.09 6.18
C ASP A 148 -19.70 25.30 6.99
N LYS A 149 -20.80 25.91 6.57
CA LYS A 149 -21.42 27.00 7.31
C LYS A 149 -22.39 26.43 8.32
N GLN A 150 -22.08 26.64 9.59
CA GLN A 150 -22.92 26.23 10.71
C GLN A 150 -24.19 27.11 10.82
N PRO A 151 -25.24 26.64 11.51
CA PRO A 151 -26.48 27.39 11.69
C PRO A 151 -26.29 28.77 12.35
N ASP A 152 -25.28 28.91 13.20
CA ASP A 152 -24.91 30.17 13.87
C ASP A 152 -24.10 31.13 12.96
N GLY A 153 -23.81 30.70 11.73
CA GLY A 153 -23.05 31.46 10.75
C GLY A 153 -21.54 31.26 10.78
N THR A 154 -21.01 30.48 11.73
CA THR A 154 -19.57 30.15 11.76
C THR A 154 -19.18 29.22 10.61
N GLU A 155 -17.96 29.36 10.09
CA GLU A 155 -17.41 28.42 9.10
C GLU A 155 -16.48 27.43 9.82
N THR A 156 -16.74 26.14 9.63
CA THR A 156 -15.89 25.06 10.15
C THR A 156 -15.29 24.27 9.01
N GLN A 157 -14.01 23.96 9.11
CA GLN A 157 -13.32 23.14 8.13
C GLN A 157 -13.68 21.66 8.31
N ASP A 158 -14.08 21.00 7.22
CA ASP A 158 -14.21 19.54 7.21
C ASP A 158 -12.81 18.89 7.29
N PRO A 159 -12.59 17.92 8.19
CA PRO A 159 -11.28 17.33 8.40
C PRO A 159 -10.79 16.47 7.23
N VAL A 160 -11.67 16.01 6.34
CA VAL A 160 -11.29 15.09 5.23
C VAL A 160 -11.76 15.53 3.86
N GLN A 161 -12.90 16.20 3.77
CA GLN A 161 -13.53 16.48 2.50
C GLN A 161 -12.84 17.66 1.82
N PHE A 162 -12.38 17.44 0.60
CA PHE A 162 -11.86 18.54 -0.21
C PHE A 162 -13.02 19.35 -0.80
N GLY A 163 -12.81 20.65 -0.90
CA GLY A 163 -13.73 21.62 -1.47
C GLY A 163 -13.08 22.48 -2.54
N GLN A 164 -13.92 23.28 -3.18
CA GLN A 164 -13.49 24.41 -4.00
C GLN A 164 -14.44 25.58 -3.69
N ALA A 165 -13.87 26.76 -3.44
CA ALA A 165 -14.63 27.97 -3.19
C ALA A 165 -15.05 28.63 -4.52
N LYS A 166 -16.29 29.08 -4.59
CA LYS A 166 -16.79 30.01 -5.61
C LYS A 166 -17.07 31.33 -4.93
N ILE A 167 -16.44 32.40 -5.42
CA ILE A 167 -16.66 33.76 -4.97
C ILE A 167 -17.62 34.43 -5.94
N THR A 168 -18.68 35.03 -5.41
CA THR A 168 -19.64 35.86 -6.13
C THR A 168 -19.77 37.21 -5.45
N TYR A 169 -20.11 38.23 -6.22
CA TYR A 169 -20.32 39.58 -5.71
C TYR A 169 -21.79 39.93 -5.85
N ASP A 170 -22.40 40.35 -4.75
CA ASP A 170 -23.75 40.93 -4.78
C ASP A 170 -23.69 42.36 -5.35
N PRO A 171 -24.82 42.92 -5.83
CA PRO A 171 -24.84 44.26 -6.44
C PRO A 171 -24.36 45.40 -5.53
N ASP A 172 -24.40 45.19 -4.21
CA ASP A 172 -23.92 46.12 -3.18
C ASP A 172 -22.40 45.99 -2.89
N GLY A 173 -21.71 45.08 -3.60
CA GLY A 173 -20.29 44.80 -3.41
C GLY A 173 -20.00 43.74 -2.34
N THR A 174 -21.02 43.16 -1.69
CA THR A 174 -20.84 42.11 -0.68
C THR A 174 -20.25 40.85 -1.33
N ILE A 175 -19.20 40.29 -0.70
CA ILE A 175 -18.55 39.06 -1.15
C ILE A 175 -19.30 37.86 -0.58
N LYS A 176 -19.86 37.04 -1.47
CA LYS A 176 -20.47 35.75 -1.11
C LYS A 176 -19.57 34.61 -1.54
N LYS A 177 -19.02 33.89 -0.55
CA LYS A 177 -18.23 32.68 -0.76
C LYS A 177 -19.13 31.46 -0.59
N THR A 178 -19.13 30.57 -1.58
CA THR A 178 -19.87 29.30 -1.54
C THR A 178 -18.92 28.15 -1.80
N TRP A 179 -18.99 27.09 -1.00
CA TRP A 179 -18.14 25.92 -1.15
C TRP A 179 -18.86 24.79 -1.87
N SER A 180 -18.11 24.04 -2.67
CA SER A 180 -18.61 22.81 -3.31
C SER A 180 -17.58 21.69 -3.17
N MET A 181 -18.05 20.47 -2.88
CA MET A 181 -17.19 19.30 -2.78
C MET A 181 -16.51 19.00 -4.11
N ILE A 182 -15.25 18.56 -4.04
CA ILE A 182 -14.56 17.94 -5.17
C ILE A 182 -14.46 16.43 -4.98
N GLY A 183 -14.19 15.70 -6.06
CA GLY A 183 -14.27 14.23 -6.09
C GLY A 183 -13.16 13.46 -5.38
N ALA A 184 -12.49 14.08 -4.43
CA ALA A 184 -11.45 13.48 -3.60
C ALA A 184 -11.63 13.91 -2.15
N ARG A 185 -11.05 13.15 -1.24
CA ARG A 185 -11.00 13.41 0.20
C ARG A 185 -9.74 12.78 0.78
N PHE A 186 -9.39 13.11 2.01
CA PHE A 186 -8.40 12.33 2.75
C PHE A 186 -8.94 10.97 3.20
N THR A 187 -8.02 10.02 3.30
CA THR A 187 -8.16 8.76 4.03
C THR A 187 -6.83 8.47 4.74
N CYS A 188 -6.87 7.47 5.62
CA CYS A 188 -5.67 6.92 6.24
C CYS A 188 -4.85 6.13 5.21
N ASP A 189 -3.62 6.59 4.96
CA ASP A 189 -2.54 5.79 4.39
C ASP A 189 -1.73 5.16 5.51
N GLU A 190 -1.23 3.94 5.33
CA GLU A 190 -0.44 3.20 6.31
C GLU A 190 0.85 2.70 5.64
N TRP A 191 1.98 2.93 6.31
CA TRP A 191 3.27 2.42 5.86
C TRP A 191 4.07 1.84 7.03
N PRO A 192 4.50 0.56 6.99
CA PRO A 192 4.17 -0.47 6.00
C PRO A 192 2.66 -0.72 5.86
N ALA A 193 2.21 -1.10 4.66
CA ALA A 193 0.79 -1.31 4.38
C ALA A 193 0.24 -2.57 5.06
N ALA A 194 -1.07 -2.63 5.35
CA ALA A 194 -1.67 -3.82 5.97
C ALA A 194 -1.64 -5.08 5.09
N SER A 195 -1.48 -4.90 3.78
CA SER A 195 -1.22 -5.99 2.83
C SER A 195 0.19 -6.57 2.93
N TRP A 196 1.04 -6.04 3.82
CA TRP A 196 2.40 -6.53 4.05
C TRP A 196 2.50 -7.11 5.45
N ILE A 197 3.38 -8.12 5.65
CA ILE A 197 3.53 -8.72 6.98
C ILE A 197 4.03 -7.70 8.00
N GLU A 198 4.83 -6.72 7.56
CA GLU A 198 5.40 -5.67 8.40
C GLU A 198 4.38 -4.59 8.81
N GLY A 199 3.18 -4.63 8.23
CA GLY A 199 2.12 -3.65 8.47
C GLY A 199 1.38 -3.83 9.80
N GLY A 200 0.34 -3.01 9.98
CA GLY A 200 -0.52 -3.02 11.16
C GLY A 200 0.04 -2.22 12.33
N GLN A 201 -0.08 -2.73 13.56
CA GLN A 201 0.24 -1.96 14.77
C GLN A 201 1.60 -1.25 14.66
N GLY A 202 1.62 0.05 14.94
CA GLY A 202 2.86 0.82 14.86
C GLY A 202 3.38 1.00 13.44
N ALA A 203 2.58 0.83 12.39
CA ALA A 203 2.79 1.48 11.09
C ALA A 203 2.67 3.01 11.24
N ASN A 204 3.25 3.76 10.32
CA ASN A 204 3.00 5.21 10.24
C ASN A 204 1.71 5.44 9.49
N THR A 205 0.89 6.35 10.00
CA THR A 205 -0.33 6.78 9.31
C THR A 205 -0.17 8.19 8.77
N TYR A 206 -0.81 8.47 7.63
CA TYR A 206 -0.73 9.76 6.97
C TYR A 206 -2.02 10.08 6.23
N CYS A 207 -2.38 11.36 6.15
CA CYS A 207 -3.53 11.82 5.35
C CYS A 207 -3.19 11.76 3.85
N SER A 208 -3.75 10.79 3.13
CA SER A 208 -3.51 10.65 1.69
C SER A 208 -4.81 10.81 0.88
N PRO A 209 -4.77 11.53 -0.26
CA PRO A 209 -5.93 11.67 -1.13
C PRO A 209 -6.43 10.32 -1.65
N THR A 210 -7.73 10.11 -1.56
CA THR A 210 -8.47 9.01 -2.19
C THR A 210 -9.70 9.53 -2.93
N ARG A 211 -10.20 8.77 -3.90
CA ARG A 211 -11.45 9.10 -4.59
C ARG A 211 -12.65 9.21 -3.64
N LEU A 212 -13.52 10.17 -3.91
CA LEU A 212 -14.83 10.26 -3.28
C LEU A 212 -15.87 9.47 -4.09
N CYS A 213 -16.41 8.40 -3.50
CA CYS A 213 -17.46 7.55 -4.09
C CYS A 213 -18.87 7.93 -3.59
N GLY A 214 -19.91 7.55 -4.36
CA GLY A 214 -21.31 7.57 -3.90
C GLY A 214 -22.05 8.92 -3.99
N LYS A 215 -21.39 10.02 -4.39
CA LYS A 215 -22.03 11.34 -4.53
C LYS A 215 -22.45 11.61 -5.98
N LYS A 216 -23.75 11.48 -6.30
CA LYS A 216 -24.30 11.57 -7.67
C LYS A 216 -23.88 12.81 -8.48
N LYS A 217 -23.66 13.96 -7.82
CA LYS A 217 -23.33 15.25 -8.48
C LYS A 217 -21.83 15.59 -8.44
N VAL A 218 -21.00 14.78 -7.79
CA VAL A 218 -19.56 15.03 -7.67
C VAL A 218 -18.84 13.97 -8.49
N ARG A 219 -18.05 14.41 -9.46
CA ARG A 219 -17.26 13.49 -10.29
C ARG A 219 -16.08 12.94 -9.48
N PRO A 220 -15.95 11.62 -9.30
CA PRO A 220 -14.81 11.03 -8.59
C PRO A 220 -13.48 11.33 -9.30
N LEU A 221 -12.45 11.57 -8.50
CA LEU A 221 -11.08 11.77 -8.93
C LEU A 221 -10.27 10.58 -8.38
N ASN A 222 -9.73 9.70 -9.24
CA ASN A 222 -8.83 8.66 -8.76
C ASN A 222 -7.48 9.30 -8.43
N THR A 223 -6.91 8.97 -7.27
CA THR A 223 -5.76 9.66 -6.69
C THR A 223 -4.76 8.66 -6.11
N GLU A 224 -3.80 9.14 -5.33
CA GLU A 224 -2.63 8.36 -4.87
C GLU A 224 -3.02 7.05 -4.16
N GLN A 225 -3.98 7.08 -3.23
CA GLN A 225 -4.45 5.87 -2.53
C GLN A 225 -5.10 4.84 -3.46
N ASP A 226 -5.82 5.30 -4.50
CA ASP A 226 -6.38 4.39 -5.50
C ASP A 226 -5.26 3.68 -6.27
N TRP A 227 -4.21 4.42 -6.64
CA TRP A 227 -3.07 3.88 -7.37
C TRP A 227 -2.18 2.99 -6.50
N GLN A 228 -2.06 3.29 -5.21
CA GLN A 228 -1.42 2.42 -4.23
C GLN A 228 -2.13 1.07 -4.15
N GLY A 229 -3.44 1.07 -3.86
CA GLY A 229 -4.19 -0.18 -3.70
C GLY A 229 -4.15 -1.03 -4.98
N GLN A 230 -4.21 -0.39 -6.14
CA GLN A 230 -4.03 -1.07 -7.42
C GLN A 230 -2.63 -1.68 -7.59
N ALA A 231 -1.56 -0.93 -7.30
CA ALA A 231 -0.19 -1.40 -7.45
C ALA A 231 0.18 -2.51 -6.46
N HIS A 232 -0.36 -2.47 -5.24
CA HIS A 232 -0.20 -3.56 -4.27
C HIS A 232 -0.79 -4.86 -4.80
N GLY A 233 -2.01 -4.82 -5.34
CA GLY A 233 -2.67 -6.01 -5.91
C GLY A 233 -1.86 -6.66 -7.04
N THR A 234 -1.11 -5.86 -7.81
CA THR A 234 -0.29 -6.39 -8.92
C THR A 234 0.95 -7.16 -8.48
N ILE A 235 1.37 -7.07 -7.22
CA ILE A 235 2.43 -7.93 -6.69
C ILE A 235 1.99 -9.39 -6.80
N LYS A 236 0.77 -9.69 -6.35
CA LYS A 236 0.18 -11.03 -6.52
C LYS A 236 0.01 -11.40 -7.99
N GLU A 237 -0.52 -10.49 -8.81
CA GLU A 237 -0.70 -10.77 -10.25
C GLU A 237 0.63 -11.16 -10.94
N TRP A 238 1.74 -10.53 -10.55
CA TRP A 238 3.06 -10.88 -11.03
C TRP A 238 3.50 -12.27 -10.55
N TYR A 239 3.29 -12.60 -9.28
CA TYR A 239 3.59 -13.94 -8.78
C TYR A 239 2.71 -15.01 -9.42
N ASP A 240 1.44 -14.70 -9.77
CA ASP A 240 0.49 -15.66 -10.36
C ASP A 240 0.96 -16.15 -11.73
N SER A 241 1.71 -15.32 -12.44
CA SER A 241 2.41 -15.68 -13.68
C SER A 241 3.41 -16.83 -13.50
N PHE A 242 3.88 -17.06 -12.28
CA PHE A 242 4.83 -18.12 -11.92
C PHE A 242 4.17 -19.26 -11.11
N TYR A 243 2.87 -19.18 -10.81
CA TYR A 243 2.20 -20.04 -9.80
C TYR A 243 2.47 -21.54 -9.97
N HIS A 244 2.50 -22.00 -11.22
CA HIS A 244 2.73 -23.39 -11.62
C HIS A 244 4.05 -24.00 -11.11
N GLN A 245 5.02 -23.17 -10.69
CA GLN A 245 6.34 -23.64 -10.25
C GLN A 245 6.39 -24.06 -8.78
N TRP A 246 5.37 -23.73 -7.99
CA TRP A 246 5.33 -24.06 -6.56
C TRP A 246 4.49 -25.32 -6.33
N ALA A 247 5.01 -26.23 -5.51
CA ALA A 247 4.25 -27.40 -5.08
C ALA A 247 3.09 -26.94 -4.20
N ARG A 248 1.85 -27.19 -4.63
CA ARG A 248 0.66 -26.83 -3.86
C ARG A 248 0.65 -27.54 -2.51
N ASN A 249 0.32 -26.82 -1.45
CA ASN A 249 0.11 -27.38 -0.12
C ASN A 249 -1.12 -26.75 0.50
N ILE A 250 -2.28 -27.36 0.24
CA ILE A 250 -3.56 -26.83 0.68
C ILE A 250 -3.85 -27.26 2.12
N GLN A 251 -4.04 -26.29 3.01
CA GLN A 251 -4.45 -26.48 4.40
C GLN A 251 -5.64 -25.55 4.69
N ASP A 252 -6.80 -26.13 5.00
CA ASP A 252 -8.07 -25.39 5.18
C ASP A 252 -8.32 -24.35 4.08
N ASP A 253 -8.23 -24.77 2.83
CA ASP A 253 -8.44 -23.93 1.66
C ASP A 253 -7.37 -22.82 1.43
N HIS A 254 -6.29 -22.81 2.22
CA HIS A 254 -5.12 -21.95 2.02
C HIS A 254 -3.95 -22.71 1.38
N ASP A 255 -3.33 -22.16 0.33
CA ASP A 255 -2.05 -22.70 -0.16
C ASP A 255 -0.89 -22.11 0.63
N VAL A 256 -0.45 -22.81 1.67
CA VAL A 256 0.58 -22.30 2.58
C VAL A 256 1.95 -22.15 1.89
N ASN A 257 2.14 -22.76 0.72
CA ASN A 257 3.35 -22.55 -0.09
C ASN A 257 3.24 -21.33 -1.02
N TYR A 258 2.09 -20.68 -1.12
CA TYR A 258 1.84 -19.62 -2.11
C TYR A 258 0.97 -18.48 -1.55
N GLU A 259 1.43 -17.87 -0.46
CA GLU A 259 0.70 -16.76 0.17
C GLU A 259 1.59 -15.58 0.54
N ILE A 260 2.87 -15.80 0.85
CA ILE A 260 3.80 -14.74 1.22
C ILE A 260 4.82 -14.51 0.11
N PHE A 261 4.93 -13.27 -0.38
CA PHE A 261 5.73 -12.90 -1.54
C PHE A 261 6.73 -11.79 -1.19
N LYS A 262 8.01 -12.02 -1.48
CA LYS A 262 9.05 -11.01 -1.26
C LYS A 262 9.09 -10.00 -2.41
N PHE A 263 9.11 -8.71 -2.12
CA PHE A 263 9.20 -7.69 -3.16
C PHE A 263 10.12 -6.56 -2.70
N ASP A 264 10.75 -5.90 -3.66
CA ASP A 264 11.52 -4.69 -3.37
C ASP A 264 10.61 -3.47 -3.45
N PHE A 265 10.95 -2.43 -2.73
CA PHE A 265 10.24 -1.16 -2.72
C PHE A 265 11.23 -0.05 -3.02
N GLU A 266 10.81 0.94 -3.80
CA GLU A 266 11.61 2.13 -4.09
C GLU A 266 10.74 3.40 -4.16
N ILE A 267 11.24 4.49 -3.59
CA ILE A 267 10.73 5.83 -3.86
C ILE A 267 11.64 6.53 -4.86
N VAL A 268 11.05 7.10 -5.90
CA VAL A 268 11.74 7.89 -6.92
C VAL A 268 11.08 9.26 -7.06
N ASN A 269 11.75 10.17 -7.75
CA ASN A 269 11.16 11.47 -8.11
C ASN A 269 11.37 11.71 -9.61
N ASP A 270 10.40 11.26 -10.41
CA ASP A 270 10.44 11.34 -11.86
C ASP A 270 9.30 12.23 -12.38
N PRO A 271 9.56 13.51 -12.67
CA PRO A 271 8.55 14.40 -13.22
C PRO A 271 8.14 14.06 -14.66
N GLY A 272 8.99 13.35 -15.41
CA GLY A 272 8.72 12.92 -16.79
C GLY A 272 7.76 11.72 -16.85
N SER A 273 7.74 10.89 -15.81
CA SER A 273 6.79 9.79 -15.69
C SER A 273 5.36 10.29 -15.51
N LYS A 274 4.44 9.67 -16.26
CA LYS A 274 2.99 9.89 -16.15
C LYS A 274 2.36 9.04 -15.04
N PHE A 275 3.13 8.15 -14.41
CA PHE A 275 2.65 7.22 -13.41
C PHE A 275 2.99 7.68 -11.99
N GLY A 276 2.03 7.51 -11.09
CA GLY A 276 2.19 7.67 -9.66
C GLY A 276 2.84 6.47 -9.01
N THR A 277 2.42 5.28 -9.39
CA THR A 277 2.97 4.02 -8.89
C THR A 277 3.12 3.03 -10.03
N TRP A 278 4.10 2.15 -9.90
CA TRP A 278 4.23 1.01 -10.81
C TRP A 278 4.96 -0.15 -10.17
N LEU A 279 4.83 -1.32 -10.78
CA LEU A 279 5.62 -2.51 -10.50
C LEU A 279 6.67 -2.67 -11.60
N GLU A 280 7.94 -2.76 -11.24
CA GLU A 280 9.02 -3.15 -12.14
C GLU A 280 9.39 -4.61 -11.90
N ALA A 281 9.68 -5.35 -12.97
CA ALA A 281 10.31 -6.66 -12.87
C ALA A 281 11.13 -6.91 -14.14
N LEU A 282 12.26 -7.59 -13.98
CA LEU A 282 13.22 -7.83 -15.07
C LEU A 282 13.65 -6.51 -15.75
N GLY A 283 13.86 -5.46 -14.95
CA GLY A 283 14.31 -4.15 -15.42
C GLY A 283 13.29 -3.33 -16.22
N ARG A 284 12.01 -3.72 -16.25
CA ARG A 284 10.96 -3.03 -17.03
C ARG A 284 9.71 -2.78 -16.19
N LYS A 285 8.97 -1.71 -16.52
CA LYS A 285 7.66 -1.44 -15.89
C LYS A 285 6.62 -2.42 -16.44
N ARG A 286 5.92 -3.10 -15.53
CA ARG A 286 4.96 -4.17 -15.84
C ARG A 286 3.51 -3.76 -15.63
N TYR A 287 3.28 -3.03 -14.54
CA TYR A 287 1.96 -2.57 -14.13
C TYR A 287 2.07 -1.12 -13.66
N CYS A 288 1.31 -0.21 -14.24
CA CYS A 288 1.47 1.22 -13.98
C CYS A 288 0.14 1.91 -13.72
N TYR A 289 0.16 2.88 -12.80
CA TYR A 289 -1.04 3.59 -12.36
C TYR A 289 -0.82 5.10 -12.35
N PRO A 290 -1.82 5.88 -12.81
CA PRO A 290 -3.17 5.47 -13.22
C PRO A 290 -3.23 4.62 -14.50
N LYS A 291 -4.11 3.60 -14.50
CA LYS A 291 -4.37 2.72 -15.66
C LYS A 291 -5.16 3.49 -16.73
N GLY A 292 -4.54 3.77 -17.88
CA GLY A 292 -5.22 4.42 -19.02
C GLY A 292 -4.38 5.34 -19.89
N ASN A 293 -3.12 5.61 -19.52
CA ASN A 293 -2.12 5.96 -20.52
C ASN A 293 -1.66 4.66 -21.19
N ILE A 294 -2.14 4.42 -22.41
CA ILE A 294 -1.60 3.36 -23.28
C ILE A 294 -0.29 3.93 -23.80
N ASP A 295 0.79 3.60 -23.13
CA ASP A 295 2.14 3.99 -23.50
C ASP A 295 2.96 2.70 -23.58
N ASN A 296 3.88 2.65 -24.54
CA ASN A 296 4.72 1.47 -24.77
C ASN A 296 5.77 1.29 -23.66
N ASP A 297 5.82 2.20 -22.68
CA ASP A 297 6.74 2.14 -21.55
C ASP A 297 6.24 1.25 -20.39
N CYS A 298 5.00 0.74 -20.47
CA CYS A 298 4.43 -0.11 -19.44
C CYS A 298 3.54 -1.21 -20.01
N GLN A 299 4.00 -2.45 -19.89
CA GLN A 299 3.27 -3.62 -20.36
C GLN A 299 3.65 -4.84 -19.53
N LYS A 300 2.67 -5.72 -19.35
CA LYS A 300 2.82 -6.92 -18.52
C LYS A 300 3.93 -7.83 -19.02
N GLU A 301 4.01 -7.99 -20.34
CA GLU A 301 4.90 -8.93 -21.03
C GLU A 301 5.61 -8.16 -22.15
N TRP A 302 6.88 -8.46 -22.38
CA TRP A 302 7.72 -7.87 -23.42
C TRP A 302 8.26 -8.95 -24.34
N ASP A 303 8.49 -8.61 -25.61
CA ASP A 303 8.99 -9.55 -26.61
C ASP A 303 10.37 -10.12 -26.24
N GLU A 304 11.14 -9.37 -25.45
CA GLU A 304 12.47 -9.77 -24.97
C GLU A 304 12.44 -10.54 -23.64
N ASP A 305 11.24 -10.84 -23.12
CA ASP A 305 11.12 -11.71 -21.96
C ASP A 305 11.60 -13.13 -22.33
N PRO A 306 12.27 -13.85 -21.41
CA PRO A 306 12.67 -15.22 -21.66
C PRO A 306 11.47 -16.07 -22.10
N ASP A 307 11.67 -16.85 -23.17
CA ASP A 307 10.74 -17.89 -23.55
C ASP A 307 10.41 -18.74 -22.32
N ASP A 308 9.13 -18.99 -22.10
CA ASP A 308 8.60 -19.82 -21.01
C ASP A 308 8.57 -19.17 -19.63
N LEU A 309 8.97 -17.90 -19.51
CA LEU A 309 8.89 -17.16 -18.23
C LEU A 309 7.48 -17.21 -17.63
N PHE A 310 6.45 -17.16 -18.49
CA PHE A 310 5.03 -17.19 -18.14
C PHE A 310 4.31 -18.46 -18.57
N ARG A 311 5.01 -19.48 -19.10
CA ARG A 311 4.33 -20.69 -19.59
C ARG A 311 3.68 -21.41 -18.41
N ARG A 312 2.35 -21.52 -18.46
CA ARG A 312 1.59 -22.49 -17.66
C ARG A 312 2.01 -23.89 -18.13
N ARG A 313 2.85 -24.58 -17.37
CA ARG A 313 2.96 -26.04 -17.49
C ARG A 313 1.71 -26.69 -16.90
#